data_AF-A0A4T0VIZ5-F1
#
_entry.id   AF-A0A4T0VIZ5-F1
#
_cell.length_a   1.000
_cell.length_b   1.000
_cell.length_c   1.000
_cell.angle_alpha   90.00
_cell.angle_beta   90.00
_cell.angle_gamma   90.00
#
_symmetry.space_group_name_H-M   'P 1'
#
loop_
_entity.id
_entity.type
_entity.pdbx_description
1 polymer ?
#
loop_
_entity_poly.entity_id
_entity_poly.type
_entity_poly.pdbx_seq_one_letter_code
_entity_poly.pdbx_strand_id
1 'polypeptide(L)'
;MRLLLIFALWATFLQQLITCDDFKGFTIQAEYYRSISKDAWNIYYKDYKGGKDPVVVADVSKWPSTLTVLHEMEQSHWDRNKDKALTLDEMLAWLWDLKGSKKTPPSKLYYKDANRKGTIQAATKARELRKKKNSSFEIRLKQPEHKEAWDVMMKSRYGEVAHDFAEHYGIHVSSISFERKETPGFEDITFYFKEGCKSCGGEHTPQKKKAPK
;
A
#
# COMPACT_ATOMS: atom_id res chain seq x y z
N MET A 1 5.16 39.65 27.69
CA MET A 1 4.32 38.55 27.16
C MET A 1 3.93 38.76 25.68
N ARG A 2 4.87 38.99 24.76
CA ARG A 2 4.59 39.07 23.30
C ARG A 2 5.51 38.16 22.44
N LEU A 3 6.49 37.50 23.06
CA LEU A 3 7.47 36.64 22.38
C LEU A 3 7.11 35.15 22.35
N LEU A 4 6.05 34.73 23.05
CA LEU A 4 5.62 33.32 23.08
C LEU A 4 4.60 32.96 21.98
N LEU A 5 4.06 33.94 21.25
CA LEU A 5 3.09 33.70 20.17
C LEU A 5 3.75 33.40 18.81
N ILE A 6 5.05 33.64 18.66
CA ILE A 6 5.76 33.38 17.39
C ILE A 6 6.18 31.91 17.29
N PHE A 7 6.44 31.23 18.41
CA PHE A 7 6.73 29.78 18.41
C PHE A 7 5.52 28.92 18.05
N ALA A 8 4.30 29.39 18.30
CA ALA A 8 3.07 28.69 17.91
C ALA A 8 2.84 28.68 16.37
N LEU A 9 3.41 29.64 15.64
CA LEU A 9 3.29 29.75 14.18
C LEU A 9 4.33 28.91 13.41
N TRP A 10 5.38 28.42 14.08
CA TRP A 10 6.29 27.42 13.50
C TRP A 10 5.75 26.00 13.64
N ALA A 11 4.89 25.74 14.62
CA ALA A 11 4.23 24.45 14.79
C ALA A 11 3.16 24.17 13.72
N THR A 12 2.60 25.21 13.09
CA THR A 12 1.66 25.08 11.97
C THR A 12 2.32 24.76 10.63
N PHE A 13 3.66 24.82 10.54
CA PHE A 13 4.40 24.47 9.32
C PHE A 13 4.70 22.97 9.17
N LEU A 14 4.26 22.14 10.13
CA LEU A 14 4.33 20.68 10.04
C LEU A 14 3.21 20.06 9.18
N GLN A 15 2.26 20.86 8.68
CA GLN A 15 1.00 20.36 8.12
C GLN A 15 1.00 19.96 6.63
N GLN A 16 2.15 19.96 5.95
CA GLN A 16 2.21 19.59 4.53
C GLN A 16 3.33 18.58 4.29
N LEU A 17 3.21 17.36 4.80
CA LEU A 17 4.26 16.33 4.69
C LEU A 17 4.26 15.57 3.35
N ILE A 18 3.27 15.79 2.47
CA ILE A 18 3.17 15.07 1.21
C ILE A 18 2.51 15.97 0.14
N THR A 19 3.14 16.05 -1.04
CA THR A 19 2.57 16.71 -2.23
C THR A 19 2.26 15.65 -3.29
N CYS A 20 1.03 15.63 -3.78
CA CYS A 20 0.58 14.75 -4.86
C CYS A 20 0.47 15.69 -6.03
N ASP A 21 1.57 15.84 -6.75
CA ASP A 21 1.54 16.64 -7.94
C ASP A 21 0.96 15.79 -9.07
N ASP A 22 -0.11 16.30 -9.70
CA ASP A 22 -0.51 15.93 -11.06
C ASP A 22 0.63 16.35 -12.01
N PHE A 23 1.71 15.57 -12.10
CA PHE A 23 2.81 15.94 -12.98
C PHE A 23 2.48 15.56 -14.44
N LYS A 24 2.06 16.54 -15.23
CA LYS A 24 2.12 16.50 -16.71
C LYS A 24 3.47 17.04 -17.16
N GLY A 25 4.50 16.19 -17.28
CA GLY A 25 5.79 16.60 -17.83
C GLY A 25 6.73 15.44 -18.12
N PHE A 26 7.32 15.46 -19.32
CA PHE A 26 8.03 14.36 -19.98
C PHE A 26 9.42 14.07 -19.41
N THR A 27 9.69 12.79 -19.10
CA THR A 27 11.04 12.22 -19.08
C THR A 27 11.03 10.86 -19.79
N ILE A 28 12.17 10.48 -20.35
CA ILE A 28 12.41 9.29 -21.19
C ILE A 28 12.02 7.95 -20.51
N GLN A 29 11.82 7.93 -19.19
CA GLN A 29 11.25 6.80 -18.45
C GLN A 29 9.76 6.53 -18.77
N ALA A 30 9.04 7.52 -19.29
CA ALA A 30 7.67 7.37 -19.77
C ALA A 30 7.54 6.41 -20.96
N GLU A 31 8.65 6.08 -21.64
CA GLU A 31 8.64 5.12 -22.75
C GLU A 31 8.63 3.67 -22.28
N TYR A 32 9.10 3.38 -21.06
CA TYR A 32 9.07 2.03 -20.49
C TYR A 32 7.68 1.66 -19.94
N TYR A 33 6.90 2.66 -19.52
CA TYR A 33 5.59 2.48 -18.87
C TYR A 33 4.38 2.68 -19.80
N ARG A 34 4.56 2.64 -21.12
CA ARG A 34 3.52 2.86 -22.15
C ARG A 34 2.29 1.91 -22.10
N SER A 35 2.15 1.06 -21.08
CA SER A 35 0.99 0.21 -20.81
C SER A 35 0.26 0.53 -19.50
N ILE A 36 0.72 1.51 -18.72
CA ILE A 36 0.16 1.80 -17.40
C ILE A 36 -1.05 2.75 -17.51
N SER A 37 -2.21 2.23 -17.09
CA SER A 37 -3.36 2.88 -16.43
C SER A 37 -3.51 4.41 -16.57
N LYS A 38 -4.72 4.87 -16.93
CA LYS A 38 -5.06 6.29 -17.17
C LYS A 38 -4.78 7.25 -16.01
N ASP A 39 -4.54 6.81 -14.78
CA ASP A 39 -4.22 7.67 -13.62
C ASP A 39 -3.22 7.01 -12.64
N ALA A 40 -1.94 6.91 -13.02
CA ALA A 40 -0.87 6.51 -12.09
C ALA A 40 -0.29 7.74 -11.34
N TRP A 41 -0.05 7.58 -10.05
CA TRP A 41 0.43 8.60 -9.12
C TRP A 41 1.87 8.31 -8.71
N ASN A 42 2.73 9.29 -8.90
CA ASN A 42 4.12 9.26 -8.46
C ASN A 42 4.23 9.95 -7.09
N ILE A 43 4.62 9.19 -6.06
CA ILE A 43 4.80 9.67 -4.69
C ILE A 43 6.29 9.92 -4.43
N TYR A 44 6.62 11.09 -3.91
CA TYR A 44 7.98 11.53 -3.59
C TYR A 44 8.06 11.97 -2.12
N TYR A 45 9.24 11.89 -1.50
CA TYR A 45 9.49 12.60 -0.25
C TYR A 45 9.52 14.12 -0.48
N LYS A 46 9.01 14.89 0.49
CA LYS A 46 8.78 16.34 0.40
C LYS A 46 10.02 17.16 -0.01
N ASP A 47 11.20 16.79 0.47
CA ASP A 47 12.45 17.53 0.23
C ASP A 47 13.14 17.16 -1.11
N TYR A 48 12.41 16.47 -1.99
CA TYR A 48 12.97 15.83 -3.18
C TYR A 48 12.23 16.23 -4.48
N LYS A 49 12.21 17.53 -4.78
CA LYS A 49 11.81 18.02 -6.12
C LYS A 49 13.04 18.39 -6.93
N GLY A 50 13.50 17.45 -7.74
CA GLY A 50 14.62 17.67 -8.67
C GLY A 50 15.04 16.41 -9.42
N GLY A 51 14.21 15.91 -10.35
CA GLY A 51 14.60 14.92 -11.36
C GLY A 51 14.92 13.49 -10.89
N LYS A 52 14.36 13.04 -9.76
CA LYS A 52 14.68 11.74 -9.14
C LYS A 52 13.54 10.74 -9.32
N ASP A 53 13.85 9.45 -9.26
CA ASP A 53 12.86 8.36 -9.34
C ASP A 53 11.84 8.44 -8.20
N PRO A 54 10.54 8.24 -8.47
CA PRO A 54 9.51 8.23 -7.43
C PRO A 54 9.76 7.12 -6.41
N VAL A 55 9.40 7.38 -5.15
CA VAL A 55 9.52 6.39 -4.08
C VAL A 55 8.46 5.31 -4.25
N VAL A 56 7.26 5.71 -4.68
CA VAL A 56 6.16 4.80 -5.01
C VAL A 56 5.50 5.29 -6.29
N VAL A 57 5.17 4.36 -7.18
CA VAL A 57 4.22 4.59 -8.27
C VAL A 57 3.00 3.73 -7.96
N ALA A 58 1.83 4.35 -7.88
CA ALA A 58 0.60 3.65 -7.52
C ALA A 58 -0.62 4.17 -8.29
N ASP A 59 -1.61 3.31 -8.52
CA ASP A 59 -2.92 3.72 -9.01
C ASP A 59 -4.01 3.60 -7.93
N VAL A 60 -5.08 4.36 -8.11
CA VAL A 60 -6.24 4.33 -7.20
C VAL A 60 -7.51 4.14 -8.01
N SER A 61 -8.17 3.00 -7.80
CA SER A 61 -9.46 2.69 -8.40
C SER A 61 -10.59 2.81 -7.38
N LYS A 62 -11.49 3.79 -7.56
CA LYS A 62 -12.63 4.01 -6.65
C LYS A 62 -13.63 2.86 -6.65
N TRP A 63 -13.75 2.14 -7.76
CA TRP A 63 -14.56 0.94 -7.90
C TRP A 63 -13.70 -0.14 -8.57
N PRO A 64 -13.24 -1.17 -7.86
CA PRO A 64 -13.79 -1.75 -6.61
C PRO A 64 -13.15 -1.27 -5.30
N SER A 65 -12.63 -0.04 -5.23
CA SER A 65 -11.90 0.50 -4.07
C SER A 65 -10.53 -0.16 -3.83
N THR A 66 -9.71 -0.19 -4.88
CA THR A 66 -8.38 -0.79 -4.89
C THR A 66 -7.31 0.30 -4.91
N LEU A 67 -6.25 0.13 -4.12
CA LEU A 67 -4.99 0.82 -4.31
C LEU A 67 -3.98 -0.18 -4.91
N THR A 68 -3.42 0.12 -6.08
CA THR A 68 -2.39 -0.72 -6.70
C THR A 68 -1.03 -0.06 -6.59
N VAL A 69 -0.06 -0.74 -6.00
CA VAL A 69 1.35 -0.37 -6.05
C VAL A 69 1.96 -0.99 -7.31
N LEU A 70 2.39 -0.13 -8.23
CA LEU A 70 3.01 -0.50 -9.51
C LEU A 70 4.52 -0.59 -9.38
N HIS A 71 5.10 0.23 -8.50
CA HIS A 71 6.52 0.25 -8.23
C HIS A 71 6.82 0.86 -6.86
N GLU A 72 7.85 0.37 -6.17
CA GLU A 72 8.38 0.96 -4.93
C GLU A 72 9.92 0.97 -4.95
N MET A 73 10.51 2.02 -4.39
CA MET A 73 11.94 2.21 -4.16
C MET A 73 12.25 2.64 -2.71
N GLU A 74 11.35 2.38 -1.76
CA GLU A 74 11.42 2.83 -0.36
C GLU A 74 12.79 2.53 0.27
N GLN A 75 13.26 1.28 0.16
CA GLN A 75 14.52 0.84 0.76
C GLN A 75 15.73 1.59 0.20
N SER A 76 15.80 1.71 -1.13
CA SER A 76 16.89 2.43 -1.81
C SER A 76 16.94 3.91 -1.42
N HIS A 77 15.78 4.53 -1.16
CA HIS A 77 15.71 5.91 -0.70
C HIS A 77 16.14 6.06 0.77
N TRP A 78 15.74 5.13 1.64
CA TRP A 78 16.17 5.14 3.05
C TRP A 78 17.68 4.98 3.19
N ASP A 79 18.26 3.99 2.51
CA ASP A 79 19.71 3.72 2.53
C ASP A 79 20.54 4.93 2.06
N ARG A 80 20.04 5.66 1.07
CA ARG A 80 20.74 6.83 0.49
C ARG A 80 20.63 8.10 1.33
N ASN A 81 19.47 8.35 1.95
CA ASN A 81 19.19 9.66 2.54
C ASN A 81 19.19 9.67 4.08
N LYS A 82 19.15 8.50 4.76
CA LYS A 82 19.11 8.39 6.24
C LYS A 82 18.00 9.23 6.90
N ASP A 83 16.96 9.58 6.15
CA ASP A 83 15.88 10.44 6.61
C ASP A 83 14.84 9.67 7.43
N LYS A 84 14.13 10.39 8.31
CA LYS A 84 12.89 9.95 8.97
C LYS A 84 11.73 10.00 7.97
N ALA A 85 11.90 9.27 6.88
CA ALA A 85 10.92 9.04 5.85
C ALA A 85 9.59 8.53 6.43
N LEU A 86 8.47 9.02 5.91
CA LEU A 86 7.16 8.38 6.10
C LEU A 86 7.26 6.91 5.72
N THR A 87 6.62 6.03 6.48
CA THR A 87 6.58 4.61 6.15
C THR A 87 5.72 4.38 4.91
N LEU A 88 5.98 3.29 4.16
CA LEU A 88 5.21 2.98 2.97
C LEU A 88 3.69 2.95 3.22
N ASP A 89 3.23 2.41 4.33
CA ASP A 89 1.80 2.40 4.72
C ASP A 89 1.22 3.82 4.87
N GLU A 90 1.93 4.74 5.53
CA GLU A 90 1.52 6.14 5.67
C GLU A 90 1.40 6.84 4.30
N MET A 91 2.33 6.57 3.38
CA MET A 91 2.26 7.12 2.01
C MET A 91 1.03 6.62 1.26
N LEU A 92 0.75 5.31 1.36
CA LEU A 92 -0.38 4.70 0.68
C LEU A 92 -1.69 5.17 1.28
N ALA A 93 -1.77 5.30 2.61
CA ALA A 93 -2.93 5.81 3.32
C ALA A 93 -3.22 7.25 2.89
N TRP A 94 -2.19 8.09 2.85
CA TRP A 94 -2.37 9.45 2.40
C TRP A 94 -2.79 9.56 0.92
N LEU A 95 -2.23 8.73 0.03
CA LEU A 95 -2.67 8.68 -1.36
C LEU A 95 -4.15 8.30 -1.45
N TRP A 96 -4.59 7.31 -0.66
CA TRP A 96 -5.99 6.92 -0.60
C TRP A 96 -6.89 8.05 -0.09
N ASP A 97 -6.49 8.75 0.98
CA ASP A 97 -7.27 9.87 1.53
C ASP A 97 -7.43 11.01 0.52
N LEU A 98 -6.42 11.22 -0.33
CA LEU A 98 -6.45 12.25 -1.35
C LEU A 98 -7.23 11.87 -2.61
N LYS A 99 -7.01 10.66 -3.14
CA LYS A 99 -7.50 10.25 -4.48
C LYS A 99 -8.58 9.17 -4.44
N GLY A 100 -8.68 8.43 -3.34
CA GLY A 100 -9.65 7.36 -3.11
C GLY A 100 -11.06 7.85 -2.82
N SER A 101 -11.88 6.97 -2.26
CA SER A 101 -13.24 7.31 -1.87
C SER A 101 -13.24 7.99 -0.49
N LYS A 102 -13.62 9.27 -0.43
CA LYS A 102 -13.74 10.02 0.84
C LYS A 102 -14.65 9.36 1.89
N LYS A 103 -15.56 8.47 1.48
CA LYS A 103 -16.54 7.85 2.38
C LYS A 103 -16.34 6.34 2.54
N THR A 104 -15.51 5.72 1.72
CA THR A 104 -15.32 4.26 1.73
C THR A 104 -13.84 3.95 1.93
N PRO A 105 -13.49 3.16 2.96
CA PRO A 105 -12.14 2.64 3.10
C PRO A 105 -11.69 1.83 1.87
N PRO A 106 -10.38 1.62 1.68
CA PRO A 106 -9.87 0.71 0.66
C PRO A 106 -10.36 -0.71 0.94
N SER A 107 -10.75 -1.43 -0.11
CA SER A 107 -11.14 -2.83 -0.03
C SER A 107 -9.98 -3.78 -0.35
N LYS A 108 -8.97 -3.28 -1.09
CA LYS A 108 -7.79 -4.05 -1.50
C LYS A 108 -6.55 -3.17 -1.61
N LEU A 109 -5.40 -3.77 -1.27
CA LEU A 109 -4.07 -3.28 -1.61
C LEU A 109 -3.40 -4.33 -2.50
N TYR A 110 -3.11 -3.97 -3.74
CA TYR A 110 -2.53 -4.86 -4.74
C TYR A 110 -1.10 -4.42 -5.05
N TYR A 111 -0.15 -5.34 -4.93
CA TYR A 111 1.22 -5.15 -5.39
C TYR A 111 1.38 -5.88 -6.72
N LYS A 112 1.57 -5.11 -7.78
CA LYS A 112 1.87 -5.62 -9.11
C LYS A 112 3.37 -5.83 -9.26
N ASP A 113 3.76 -6.97 -9.81
CA ASP A 113 5.15 -7.33 -10.09
C ASP A 113 6.06 -7.14 -8.86
N ALA A 114 5.58 -7.56 -7.67
CA ALA A 114 6.35 -7.46 -6.44
C ALA A 114 7.68 -8.22 -6.58
N ASN A 115 8.80 -7.58 -6.25
CA ASN A 115 10.13 -8.19 -6.43
C ASN A 115 11.05 -8.01 -5.20
N ARG A 116 10.54 -7.45 -4.10
CA ARG A 116 11.33 -7.26 -2.88
C ARG A 116 11.75 -8.61 -2.32
N LYS A 117 13.06 -8.83 -2.16
CA LYS A 117 13.65 -10.12 -1.79
C LYS A 117 12.96 -10.82 -0.62
N GLY A 118 12.74 -10.11 0.49
CA GLY A 118 12.08 -10.66 1.68
C GLY A 118 10.62 -11.07 1.43
N THR A 119 9.87 -10.25 0.68
CA THR A 119 8.49 -10.57 0.28
C THR A 119 8.44 -11.77 -0.66
N ILE A 120 9.35 -11.86 -1.63
CA ILE A 120 9.39 -12.99 -2.58
C ILE A 120 9.77 -14.31 -1.89
N GLN A 121 10.68 -14.25 -0.91
CA GLN A 121 11.00 -15.40 -0.07
C GLN A 121 9.77 -15.86 0.73
N ALA A 122 9.03 -14.92 1.33
CA ALA A 122 7.79 -15.22 2.04
C ALA A 122 6.72 -15.82 1.11
N ALA A 123 6.50 -15.23 -0.07
CA ALA A 123 5.54 -15.71 -1.07
C ALA A 123 5.90 -17.12 -1.58
N THR A 124 7.18 -17.37 -1.82
CA THR A 124 7.66 -18.70 -2.24
C THR A 124 7.40 -19.75 -1.15
N LYS A 125 7.73 -19.43 0.11
CA LYS A 125 7.43 -20.32 1.24
C LYS A 125 5.93 -20.54 1.42
N ALA A 126 5.10 -19.51 1.26
CA ALA A 126 3.64 -19.63 1.31
C ALA A 126 3.11 -20.57 0.20
N ARG A 127 3.64 -20.48 -1.02
CA ARG A 127 3.32 -21.42 -2.13
C ARG A 127 3.68 -22.86 -1.79
N GLU A 128 4.84 -23.09 -1.19
CA GLU A 128 5.29 -24.42 -0.78
C GLU A 128 4.35 -25.01 0.27
N LEU A 129 4.03 -24.24 1.32
CA LEU A 129 3.10 -24.63 2.37
C LEU A 129 1.70 -24.94 1.83
N ARG A 130 1.26 -24.21 0.79
CA ARG A 130 -0.04 -24.43 0.14
C ARG A 130 0.01 -25.47 -0.99
N LYS A 131 1.18 -26.00 -1.35
CA LYS A 131 1.38 -26.87 -2.52
C LYS A 131 0.88 -26.23 -3.83
N LYS A 132 1.10 -24.93 -3.99
CA LYS A 132 0.63 -24.09 -5.13
C LYS A 132 1.79 -23.42 -5.85
N LYS A 133 2.73 -24.22 -6.35
CA LYS A 133 4.00 -23.73 -6.93
C LYS A 133 3.80 -22.75 -8.10
N ASN A 134 2.90 -23.07 -9.04
CA ASN A 134 2.69 -22.32 -10.28
C ASN A 134 1.21 -21.97 -10.54
N SER A 135 0.37 -21.97 -9.51
CA SER A 135 -1.07 -21.69 -9.65
C SER A 135 -1.50 -20.56 -8.73
N SER A 136 -2.54 -19.84 -9.13
CA SER A 136 -3.17 -18.84 -8.25
C SER A 136 -3.75 -19.52 -7.02
N PHE A 137 -3.69 -18.84 -5.88
CA PHE A 137 -4.27 -19.33 -4.63
C PHE A 137 -4.57 -18.18 -3.68
N GLU A 138 -5.42 -18.46 -2.69
CA GLU A 138 -5.80 -17.51 -1.65
C GLU A 138 -5.47 -18.11 -0.27
N ILE A 139 -4.93 -17.26 0.61
CA ILE A 139 -4.70 -17.53 2.02
C ILE A 139 -5.76 -16.74 2.80
N ARG A 140 -6.45 -17.38 3.73
CA ARG A 140 -7.50 -16.77 4.56
C ARG A 140 -7.19 -17.04 6.02
N LEU A 141 -7.25 -16.00 6.85
CA LEU A 141 -6.93 -16.08 8.28
C LEU A 141 -7.76 -17.15 9.01
N LYS A 142 -9.04 -17.28 8.63
CA LYS A 142 -10.00 -18.18 9.31
C LYS A 142 -9.79 -19.68 9.00
N GLN A 143 -8.91 -20.03 8.07
CA GLN A 143 -8.67 -21.42 7.67
C GLN A 143 -7.44 -21.97 8.42
N PRO A 144 -7.59 -22.96 9.32
CA PRO A 144 -6.47 -23.48 10.10
C PRO A 144 -5.27 -23.94 9.26
N GLU A 145 -5.54 -24.56 8.11
CA GLU A 145 -4.55 -25.03 7.14
C GLU A 145 -3.81 -23.90 6.40
N HIS A 146 -4.23 -22.65 6.61
CA HIS A 146 -3.61 -21.44 6.05
C HIS A 146 -2.69 -20.74 7.05
N LYS A 147 -2.74 -21.10 8.34
CA LYS A 147 -2.09 -20.36 9.43
C LYS A 147 -0.59 -20.13 9.18
N GLU A 148 0.17 -21.16 8.84
CA GLU A 148 1.61 -21.00 8.63
C GLU A 148 1.93 -20.12 7.42
N ALA A 149 1.18 -20.28 6.33
CA ALA A 149 1.36 -19.48 5.12
C ALA A 149 0.96 -18.01 5.35
N TRP A 150 -0.08 -17.79 6.16
CA TRP A 150 -0.51 -16.48 6.64
C TRP A 150 0.57 -15.82 7.47
N ASP A 151 1.08 -16.50 8.50
CA ASP A 151 2.08 -15.95 9.43
C ASP A 151 3.37 -15.56 8.71
N VAL A 152 3.81 -16.37 7.75
CA VAL A 152 4.98 -16.06 6.92
C VAL A 152 4.76 -14.81 6.08
N MET A 153 3.58 -14.66 5.47
CA MET A 153 3.28 -13.51 4.64
C MET A 153 3.07 -12.24 5.45
N MET A 154 2.38 -12.32 6.58
CA MET A 154 2.14 -11.15 7.45
C MET A 154 3.41 -10.65 8.13
N LYS A 155 4.43 -11.49 8.30
CA LYS A 155 5.79 -11.10 8.75
C LYS A 155 6.69 -10.58 7.63
N SER A 156 6.23 -10.62 6.38
CA SER A 156 6.97 -9.99 5.27
C SER A 156 6.72 -8.49 5.26
N ARG A 157 7.62 -7.71 4.67
CA ARG A 157 7.46 -6.25 4.60
C ARG A 157 6.11 -5.82 4.01
N TYR A 158 5.63 -6.50 2.97
CA TYR A 158 4.33 -6.14 2.37
C TYR A 158 3.15 -6.59 3.23
N GLY A 159 3.32 -7.66 4.02
CA GLY A 159 2.33 -8.06 5.02
C GLY A 159 2.21 -7.04 6.15
N GLU A 160 3.34 -6.55 6.66
CA GLU A 160 3.40 -5.46 7.66
C GLU A 160 2.74 -4.19 7.12
N VAL A 161 3.12 -3.75 5.90
CA VAL A 161 2.54 -2.56 5.29
C VAL A 161 1.04 -2.72 5.08
N ALA A 162 0.57 -3.88 4.62
CA ALA A 162 -0.87 -4.13 4.46
C ALA A 162 -1.63 -4.15 5.79
N HIS A 163 -1.00 -4.66 6.85
CA HIS A 163 -1.56 -4.63 8.21
C HIS A 163 -1.71 -3.19 8.70
N ASP A 164 -0.62 -2.42 8.69
CA ASP A 164 -0.60 -1.07 9.25
C ASP A 164 -1.48 -0.13 8.42
N PHE A 165 -1.48 -0.29 7.09
CA PHE A 165 -2.41 0.41 6.19
C PHE A 165 -3.88 0.08 6.49
N ALA A 166 -4.21 -1.17 6.82
CA ALA A 166 -5.57 -1.53 7.21
C ALA A 166 -5.98 -0.91 8.56
N GLU A 167 -5.06 -0.87 9.53
CA GLU A 167 -5.31 -0.27 10.84
C GLU A 167 -5.65 1.22 10.74
N HIS A 168 -5.03 1.97 9.81
CA HIS A 168 -5.35 3.38 9.55
C HIS A 168 -6.85 3.61 9.29
N TYR A 169 -7.55 2.63 8.73
CA TYR A 169 -8.97 2.74 8.39
C TYR A 169 -9.90 2.00 9.37
N GLY A 170 -9.36 1.37 10.41
CA GLY A 170 -10.10 0.52 11.33
C GLY A 170 -10.67 -0.74 10.66
N ILE A 171 -9.96 -1.26 9.67
CA ILE A 171 -10.24 -2.52 8.97
C ILE A 171 -9.07 -3.49 9.19
N HIS A 172 -9.20 -4.73 8.74
CA HIS A 172 -8.13 -5.72 8.89
C HIS A 172 -7.94 -6.53 7.61
N VAL A 173 -6.75 -7.10 7.45
CA VAL A 173 -6.46 -8.06 6.36
C VAL A 173 -7.28 -9.31 6.58
N SER A 174 -8.15 -9.67 5.63
CA SER A 174 -8.99 -10.87 5.69
C SER A 174 -8.41 -12.03 4.88
N SER A 175 -7.79 -11.70 3.75
CA SER A 175 -7.21 -12.69 2.85
C SER A 175 -6.08 -12.10 2.01
N ILE A 176 -5.22 -12.98 1.51
CA ILE A 176 -4.09 -12.66 0.64
C ILE A 176 -4.22 -13.55 -0.59
N SER A 177 -4.35 -12.97 -1.78
CA SER A 177 -4.34 -13.71 -3.03
C SER A 177 -3.02 -13.56 -3.76
N PHE A 178 -2.61 -14.63 -4.42
CA PHE A 178 -1.48 -14.68 -5.30
C PHE A 178 -1.98 -15.08 -6.68
N GLU A 179 -1.53 -14.37 -7.71
CA GLU A 179 -1.81 -14.78 -9.08
C GLU A 179 -0.93 -15.95 -9.51
N ARG A 180 -1.11 -16.42 -10.74
CA ARG A 180 -0.23 -17.43 -11.31
C ARG A 180 1.18 -16.83 -11.45
N LYS A 181 2.18 -17.55 -10.95
CA LYS A 181 3.57 -17.14 -11.12
C LYS A 181 4.00 -17.33 -12.58
N GLU A 182 4.17 -16.22 -13.30
CA GLU A 182 4.64 -16.22 -14.68
C GLU A 182 6.17 -16.09 -14.76
N THR A 183 6.75 -15.23 -13.90
CA THR A 183 8.18 -14.89 -13.94
C THR A 183 8.87 -15.21 -12.60
N PRO A 184 10.02 -15.91 -12.60
CA PRO A 184 10.80 -16.11 -11.38
C PRO A 184 11.27 -14.78 -10.76
N GLY A 185 11.16 -14.66 -9.44
CA GLY A 185 11.58 -13.45 -8.72
C GLY A 185 10.53 -12.35 -8.64
N PHE A 186 9.39 -12.52 -9.32
CA PHE A 186 8.24 -11.61 -9.27
C PHE A 186 7.01 -12.33 -8.74
N GLU A 187 6.10 -11.57 -8.13
CA GLU A 187 4.83 -12.07 -7.62
C GLU A 187 3.77 -10.97 -7.63
N ASP A 188 2.57 -11.31 -8.07
CA ASP A 188 1.40 -10.45 -7.95
C ASP A 188 0.65 -10.82 -6.68
N ILE A 189 0.57 -9.87 -5.74
CA ILE A 189 0.07 -10.12 -4.38
C ILE A 189 -1.04 -9.12 -4.06
N THR A 190 -2.24 -9.60 -3.73
CA THR A 190 -3.35 -8.75 -3.30
C THR A 190 -3.72 -9.04 -1.85
N PHE A 191 -3.72 -8.01 -1.02
CA PHE A 191 -4.26 -8.04 0.34
C PHE A 191 -5.70 -7.51 0.31
N TYR A 192 -6.63 -8.29 0.84
CA TYR A 192 -8.05 -7.94 0.92
C TYR A 192 -8.39 -7.49 2.32
N PHE A 193 -9.23 -6.45 2.42
CA PHE A 193 -9.63 -5.88 3.70
C PHE A 193 -11.11 -6.08 4.00
N LYS A 194 -11.41 -6.28 5.28
CA LYS A 194 -12.78 -6.40 5.81
C LYS A 194 -12.94 -5.57 7.08
N GLU A 195 -14.17 -5.17 7.35
CA GLU A 195 -14.59 -4.62 8.64
C GLU A 195 -15.01 -5.78 9.55
N GLY A 196 -14.49 -5.81 10.77
CA GLY A 196 -15.00 -6.67 11.84
C GLY A 196 -16.30 -6.10 12.41
N CYS A 197 -17.41 -6.81 12.27
CA CYS A 197 -18.70 -6.39 12.81
C CYS A 197 -18.91 -6.97 14.21
N LYS A 198 -18.94 -6.08 15.21
CA LYS A 198 -19.16 -6.46 16.61
C LYS A 198 -20.55 -7.05 16.86
N SER A 199 -21.58 -6.66 16.09
CA SER A 199 -22.96 -7.10 16.35
C SER A 199 -23.24 -8.52 15.85
N CYS A 200 -22.71 -8.92 14.71
CA CYS A 200 -22.89 -10.27 14.18
C CYS A 200 -21.65 -11.17 14.31
N GLY A 201 -20.52 -10.63 14.80
CA GLY A 201 -19.23 -11.34 14.86
C GLY A 201 -18.62 -11.66 13.48
N GLY A 202 -19.22 -11.13 12.41
CA GLY A 202 -18.85 -11.42 11.02
C GLY A 202 -17.86 -10.42 10.42
N GLU A 203 -17.38 -10.74 9.22
CA GLU A 203 -16.55 -9.85 8.41
C GLU A 203 -17.34 -9.30 7.22
N HIS A 204 -17.31 -7.98 7.05
CA HIS A 204 -18.07 -7.30 6.00
C HIS A 204 -17.15 -6.53 5.08
N THR A 205 -17.58 -6.40 3.82
CA THR A 205 -16.91 -5.49 2.88
C THR A 205 -16.99 -4.07 3.45
N PRO A 206 -15.88 -3.29 3.45
CA PRO A 206 -15.87 -1.95 4.01
C PRO A 206 -17.00 -1.09 3.44
N GLN A 207 -17.82 -0.52 4.33
CA GLN A 207 -19.00 0.22 3.92
C GLN A 207 -18.74 1.72 3.91
N LYS A 208 -19.59 2.42 3.16
CA LYS A 208 -19.61 3.87 3.14
C LYS A 208 -19.97 4.39 4.54
N LYS A 209 -19.04 5.00 5.27
CA LYS A 209 -19.38 5.65 6.55
C LYS A 209 -20.38 6.78 6.25
N LYS A 210 -21.56 6.74 6.87
CA LYS A 210 -22.48 7.88 6.88
C LYS A 210 -21.81 8.97 7.71
N ALA A 211 -21.66 10.18 7.15
CA ALA A 211 -21.19 11.31 7.94
C ALA A 211 -22.14 11.51 9.13
N PRO A 212 -21.63 11.78 10.34
CA PRO A 212 -22.50 12.22 11.43
C PRO A 212 -23.28 13.45 10.94
N LYS A 213 -24.60 13.39 11.14
CA LYS A 213 -25.51 14.50 10.80
C LYS A 213 -25.28 15.67 11.74
#